data_AF-A0A915WRZ3-F1
#
_entry.id   AF-A0A915WRZ3-F1
#
_cell.length_a   1.000
_cell.length_b   1.000
_cell.length_c   1.000
_cell.angle_alpha   90.00
_cell.angle_beta   90.00
_cell.angle_gamma   90.00
#
_symmetry.space_group_name_H-M   'P 1'
#
loop_
_entity.id
_entity.type
_entity.pdbx_description
1 polymer ?
#
loop_
_entity_poly.entity_id
_entity_poly.type
_entity_poly.pdbx_seq_one_letter_code
_entity_poly.pdbx_strand_id
1 'polypeptide(L)' 'MKIILTGLDKDFIESAKFLKNSENIMIENDEIIINSESISVGRAKINLLYRLLRIYDNFNRFLSNL' A
#
# COMPACT_ATOMS: atom_id res chain seq x y z
N MET A 1 14.06 -10.95 -2.41
CA MET A 1 13.20 -10.61 -3.57
C MET A 1 12.77 -9.15 -3.46
N LYS A 2 12.81 -8.41 -4.57
CA LYS A 2 12.36 -7.02 -4.65
C LYS A 2 11.12 -6.96 -5.53
N ILE A 3 10.06 -6.31 -5.06
CA ILE A 3 8.87 -5.98 -5.85
C ILE A 3 8.78 -4.46 -5.93
N ILE A 4 8.45 -3.94 -7.11
CA ILE A 4 8.26 -2.52 -7.35
C ILE A 4 6.85 -2.37 -7.94
N LEU A 5 6.03 -1.56 -7.27
CA LEU A 5 4.71 -1.17 -7.76
C LEU A 5 4.82 0.25 -8.32
N THR A 6 4.38 0.44 -9.56
CA THR A 6 4.50 1.68 -10.32
C THR A 6 3.14 2.09 -10.90
N GLY A 7 3.02 3.34 -11.39
CA GLY A 7 1.78 3.84 -11.98
C GLY A 7 0.63 3.95 -10.96
N LEU A 8 0.98 4.18 -9.70
CA LEU A 8 0.04 4.26 -8.59
C LEU A 8 -0.56 5.65 -8.51
N ASP A 9 -1.84 5.73 -8.16
CA ASP A 9 -2.44 7.02 -7.84
C ASP A 9 -1.90 7.58 -6.50
N LYS A 10 -2.07 8.89 -6.31
CA LYS A 10 -1.54 9.59 -5.14
C LYS A 10 -2.19 9.13 -3.83
N ASP A 11 -3.47 8.78 -3.85
CA ASP A 11 -4.21 8.36 -2.65
C ASP A 11 -3.74 6.99 -2.17
N PHE A 12 -3.38 6.10 -3.10
CA PHE A 12 -2.76 4.82 -2.82
C PHE A 12 -1.39 4.97 -2.19
N ILE A 13 -0.56 5.89 -2.72
CA ILE A 13 0.76 6.17 -2.17
C ILE A 13 0.66 6.75 -0.77
N GLU A 14 -0.28 7.67 -0.55
CA GLU A 14 -0.52 8.24 0.77
C GLU A 14 -1.00 7.19 1.77
N SER A 15 -1.93 6.33 1.36
CA SER A 15 -2.38 5.18 2.14
C SER A 15 -1.22 4.24 2.48
N ALA A 16 -0.34 3.96 1.51
CA ALA A 16 0.83 3.11 1.70
C ALA A 16 1.84 3.68 2.71
N LYS A 17 1.93 5.00 2.88
CA LYS A 17 2.80 5.61 3.89
C LYS A 17 2.46 5.14 5.31
N PHE A 18 1.21 4.80 5.58
CA PHE A 18 0.79 4.24 6.87
C PHE A 18 1.50 2.91 7.18
N LEU A 19 1.74 2.09 6.15
CA LEU A 19 2.37 0.78 6.27
C LEU A 19 3.90 0.83 6.12
N LYS A 20 4.48 1.99 5.79
CA LYS A 20 5.92 2.18 5.55
C LYS A 20 6.77 1.58 6.67
N ASN A 21 6.46 1.96 7.92
CA ASN A 21 7.27 1.60 9.08
C ASN A 21 6.94 0.20 9.64
N SER A 22 5.68 -0.24 9.55
CA SER A 22 5.26 -1.53 10.11
C SER A 22 5.63 -2.71 9.22
N GLU A 23 5.64 -2.52 7.90
CA GLU A 23 5.82 -3.60 6.93
C GLU A 23 7.15 -3.52 6.17
N ASN A 24 8.10 -2.67 6.59
CA ASN A 24 9.37 -2.42 5.88
C ASN A 24 9.13 -2.15 4.39
N ILE A 25 8.19 -1.24 4.11
CA ILE A 25 7.86 -0.79 2.76
C ILE A 25 8.60 0.53 2.52
N MET A 26 9.24 0.69 1.36
CA MET A 26 9.85 1.95 0.95
C MET A 26 8.97 2.63 -0.11
N ILE A 27 8.99 3.97 -0.10
CA ILE A 27 8.27 4.80 -1.06
C ILE A 27 9.26 5.82 -1.60
N GLU A 28 9.52 5.77 -2.90
CA GLU A 28 10.49 6.61 -3.60
C GLU A 28 9.93 6.97 -4.99
N ASN A 29 9.99 8.23 -5.40
CA ASN A 29 9.58 8.69 -6.74
C ASN A 29 8.20 8.18 -7.22
N ASP A 30 7.20 8.23 -6.34
CA ASP A 30 5.86 7.69 -6.60
C ASP A 30 5.81 6.18 -6.91
N GLU A 31 6.80 5.42 -6.42
CA GLU A 31 6.85 3.97 -6.47
C GLU A 31 6.82 3.38 -5.05
N ILE A 32 6.24 2.18 -4.93
CA ILE A 32 6.30 1.40 -3.70
C ILE A 32 7.26 0.23 -3.89
N ILE A 33 8.28 0.18 -3.05
CA ILE A 33 9.32 -0.83 -3.06
C ILE A 33 9.14 -1.76 -1.87
N ILE A 34 8.95 -3.05 -2.16
CA ILE A 34 8.81 -4.11 -1.16
C ILE A 34 9.99 -5.04 -1.26
N ASN A 35 10.82 -5.04 -0.21
CA ASN A 35 11.85 -6.05 -0.03
C ASN A 35 11.29 -7.19 0.84
N SER A 36 11.48 -8.42 0.36
CA SER A 36 10.95 -9.60 1.02
C SER A 36 11.86 -10.82 0.84
N GLU A 37 11.93 -11.66 1.86
CA GLU A 37 12.70 -12.91 1.87
C GLU A 37 12.08 -13.98 0.95
N SER A 38 10.76 -13.93 0.72
CA SER A 38 10.05 -14.88 -0.13
C SER A 38 8.91 -14.22 -0.92
N ILE A 39 8.50 -14.87 -2.01
CA ILE A 39 7.36 -14.41 -2.81
C ILE A 39 6.06 -14.38 -2.02
N SER A 40 5.87 -15.34 -1.10
CA SER A 40 4.68 -15.42 -0.25
C SER A 40 4.56 -14.22 0.67
N VAL A 41 5.66 -13.81 1.32
CA VAL A 41 5.68 -12.63 2.19
C VAL A 41 5.49 -11.35 1.36
N GLY A 42 6.13 -11.24 0.19
CA GLY A 42 5.91 -10.12 -0.72
C GLY A 42 4.45 -9.97 -1.14
N ARG A 43 3.79 -11.08 -1.50
CA ARG A 43 2.35 -11.12 -1.81
C ARG A 43 1.47 -10.71 -0.63
N ALA A 44 1.82 -11.13 0.58
CA ALA A 44 1.08 -10.76 1.78
C ALA A 44 1.11 -9.23 2.01
N LYS A 45 2.27 -8.59 1.85
CA LYS A 45 2.42 -7.13 1.96
C LYS A 45 1.62 -6.38 0.89
N ILE A 46 1.63 -6.87 -0.35
CA ILE A 46 0.80 -6.30 -1.43
C ILE A 46 -0.69 -6.41 -1.10
N ASN A 47 -1.14 -7.57 -0.60
CA ASN A 47 -2.52 -7.74 -0.18
C ASN A 47 -2.91 -6.79 0.97
N LEU A 48 -1.99 -6.52 1.90
CA LEU A 48 -2.21 -5.54 2.97
C LEU A 48 -2.40 -4.13 2.40
N LEU A 49 -1.56 -3.69 1.45
CA LEU A 49 -1.72 -2.39 0.79
C LEU A 49 -3.10 -2.23 0.15
N TYR A 50 -3.54 -3.21 -0.65
CA TYR A 50 -4.87 -3.16 -1.29
C TYR A 50 -6.03 -3.18 -0.28
N ARG A 51 -5.89 -3.92 0.82
CA ARG A 51 -6.90 -3.90 1.89
C ARG A 51 -6.98 -2.53 2.55
N LEU A 52 -5.85 -1.87 2.76
CA LEU A 52 -5.80 -0.54 3.35
C LEU A 52 -6.49 0.49 2.46
N LEU A 53 -6.21 0.47 1.15
CA LEU A 53 -6.90 1.33 0.17
C LEU A 53 -8.41 1.13 0.22
N ARG A 54 -8.87 -0.13 0.22
CA ARG A 54 -10.31 -0.42 0.28
C ARG A 54 -10.97 0.08 1.56
N ILE A 55 -10.27 0.03 2.69
CA ILE A 55 -10.76 0.60 3.96
C ILE A 55 -10.88 2.12 3.84
N TYR A 56 -9.86 2.78 3.27
CA TYR A 56 -9.85 4.21 3.04
C TYR A 56 -11.03 4.65 2.15
N ASP A 57 -11.26 3.97 1.02
CA ASP A 57 -12.37 4.26 0.12
C ASP A 57 -13.75 4.08 0.79
N ASN A 58 -13.91 2.98 1.52
CA ASN A 58 -15.15 2.70 2.24
C ASN A 58 -15.43 3.77 3.32
N PHE A 59 -14.39 4.19 4.03
CA PHE A 59 -14.50 5.22 5.06
C PHE A 59 -14.88 6.58 4.45
N ASN A 60 -14.21 6.98 3.36
CA ASN A 60 -14.55 8.21 2.64
C ASN A 60 -15.98 8.20 2.11
N ARG A 61 -16.44 7.06 1.57
CA ARG A 61 -17.84 6.91 1.13
C ARG A 61 -18.82 7.02 2.29
N PHE A 62 -18.51 6.42 3.44
CA PHE A 62 -19.33 6.54 4.64
C PHE A 62 -19.43 8.00 5.10
N LEU A 63 -18.30 8.72 5.16
CA LEU A 63 -18.26 10.13 5.55
C LEU A 63 -19.02 11.04 4.58
N SER A 64 -19.01 10.73 3.29
CA SER A 64 -19.72 11.52 2.27
C SER A 64 -21.26 11.40 2.35
N ASN A 65 -21.77 10.41 3.07
CA ASN A 65 -23.20 10.16 3.25
C ASN A 65 -23.75 10.67 4.59
N LEU A 66 -22.92 11.31 5.43
CA LEU A 66 -23.31 11.98 6.68
C LEU A 66 -23.67 13.44 6.40
#